data_AF-A0A7C3IT13-F1
#
_entry.id   AF-A0A7C3IT13-F1
#
_cell.length_a   1.000
_cell.length_b   1.000
_cell.length_c   1.000
_cell.angle_alpha   90.00
_cell.angle_beta   90.00
_cell.angle_gamma   90.00
#
_symmetry.space_group_name_H-M   'P 1'
#
loop_
_entity.id
_entity.type
_entity.pdbx_description
1 polymer ?
#
loop_
_entity_poly.entity_id
_entity_poly.type
_entity_poly.pdbx_seq_one_letter_code
_entity_poly.pdbx_strand_id
1 'polypeptide(L)'
;MKAIEIRDQPILGLRRTVQITANGVRYRLFRSIVTVGVVGVAVAFLMNILSESLIRRAIARRALGRIAELRLAATWVARLTHPGTVEELLSEVSQDVTGEPALRDAARRAVEYLRFFGSLDYARRRALLHDAGGLGAFDALQEAAALARFRSALADLRSVRLPTAFDDLETLLRAWPGLKSHLLSLRKKRAESIAAVAARLDGRALIEALTDADGAFGDVIRAAGFDLAPGMARRVAEQARRTRDARLVEKSVGTPEMRQAVAGHLDLLPNDVNVRTLWRLLRDPRGASWYLALQKETGGEAANLTADRLVELARIEEELLSLARAERMTVTSGGLTGSGERMDWLVLASMLVCVVGISNSMLMSVTERFREIATLKCLGALDGFIMLMFVLEAAFLGLVGGVVGAVLGALLGFARMVMPFGSLATASFPFGQAMLAIAVSAVLGVVLAAIAAVYPSLKAARLAPMEAMRIQ
;
A
#
# COMPACT_ATOMS: atom_id res chain seq x y z
N MET A 1 -9.90 48.67 62.71
CA MET A 1 -9.01 47.88 61.83
C MET A 1 -8.50 46.69 62.62
N LYS A 2 -8.59 45.45 62.12
CA LYS A 2 -7.96 44.28 62.77
C LYS A 2 -6.44 44.51 62.78
N ALA A 3 -5.79 44.35 63.93
CA ALA A 3 -4.33 44.44 64.04
C ALA A 3 -3.71 43.36 63.14
N ILE A 4 -2.87 43.79 62.19
CA ILE A 4 -2.13 42.88 61.32
C ILE A 4 -0.89 42.47 62.10
N GLU A 5 -0.92 41.27 62.65
CA GLU A 5 0.22 40.68 63.36
C GLU A 5 1.21 40.14 62.32
N ILE A 6 2.24 40.92 62.00
CA ILE A 6 3.30 40.53 61.06
C ILE A 6 4.28 39.62 61.83
N ARG A 7 4.16 38.30 61.63
CA ARG A 7 5.13 37.33 62.15
C ARG A 7 6.42 37.37 61.33
N ASP A 8 7.56 37.18 61.98
CA ASP A 8 8.86 37.07 61.31
C ASP A 8 8.88 35.93 60.29
N GLN A 9 9.45 36.21 59.12
CA GLN A 9 9.55 35.22 58.05
C GLN A 9 10.59 34.14 58.43
N PRO A 10 10.25 32.84 58.33
CA PRO A 10 11.18 31.78 58.66
C PRO A 10 12.32 31.73 57.64
N ILE A 11 13.56 31.94 58.11
CA ILE A 11 14.76 31.76 57.28
C ILE A 11 14.96 30.24 57.09
N LEU A 12 14.75 29.76 55.87
CA LEU A 12 14.92 28.35 55.53
C LEU A 12 16.41 28.02 55.36
N GLY A 13 16.92 27.04 56.13
CA GLY A 13 18.27 26.52 55.95
C GLY A 13 18.47 25.80 54.61
N LEU A 14 19.70 25.80 54.09
CA LEU A 14 20.08 25.26 52.77
C LEU A 14 19.50 23.86 52.48
N ARG A 15 19.55 22.95 53.46
CA ARG A 15 19.03 21.59 53.34
C ARG A 15 17.52 21.56 53.01
N ARG A 16 16.74 22.42 53.65
CA ARG A 16 15.28 22.48 53.46
C ARG A 16 14.95 23.07 52.09
N THR A 17 15.70 24.08 51.66
CA THR A 17 15.59 24.67 50.32
C THR A 17 15.90 23.66 49.22
N VAL A 18 17.00 22.91 49.34
CA VAL A 18 17.36 21.85 48.37
C VAL A 18 16.27 20.77 48.32
N GLN A 19 15.74 20.33 49.46
CA GLN A 19 14.71 19.30 49.52
C GLN A 19 13.39 19.76 48.86
N ILE A 20 12.95 20.98 49.11
CA ILE A 20 11.74 21.54 48.48
C ILE A 20 11.93 21.66 46.96
N THR A 21 13.07 22.16 46.51
CA THR A 21 13.41 22.28 45.09
C THR A 21 13.44 20.91 44.41
N ALA A 22 14.11 19.93 45.02
CA ALA A 22 14.19 18.56 44.49
C ALA A 22 12.81 17.90 44.36
N ASN A 23 11.95 18.07 45.38
CA ASN A 23 10.58 17.57 45.34
C ASN A 23 9.78 18.22 44.20
N GLY A 24 9.85 19.56 44.07
CA GLY A 24 9.17 20.28 42.98
C GLY A 24 9.68 19.90 41.58
N VAL A 25 10.97 19.61 41.43
CA VAL A 25 11.55 19.10 40.18
C VAL A 25 11.03 17.70 39.87
N ARG A 26 11.01 16.80 40.87
CA ARG A 26 10.57 15.41 40.71
C ARG A 26 9.12 15.30 40.24
N TYR A 27 8.18 16.04 40.84
CA TYR A 27 6.77 16.01 40.43
C TYR A 27 6.58 16.51 39.00
N ARG A 28 7.24 17.62 38.64
CA ARG A 28 7.18 18.20 37.29
C ARG A 28 7.76 17.26 36.23
N LEU A 29 8.93 16.68 36.49
CA LEU A 29 9.57 15.70 35.59
C LEU A 29 8.71 14.44 35.43
N PHE A 30 8.22 13.89 36.53
CA PHE A 30 7.39 12.69 36.49
C PHE A 30 6.13 12.91 35.64
N ARG A 31 5.44 14.03 35.82
CA ARG A 31 4.29 14.38 34.97
C ARG A 31 4.68 14.51 33.50
N SER A 32 5.74 15.26 33.19
CA SER A 32 6.19 15.43 31.81
C SER A 32 6.55 14.09 31.16
N ILE A 33 7.17 13.18 31.92
CA ILE A 33 7.46 11.80 31.48
C ILE A 33 6.16 11.03 31.20
N VAL A 34 5.14 11.15 32.06
CA VAL A 34 3.83 10.51 31.83
C VAL A 34 3.18 11.04 30.54
N THR A 35 3.14 12.36 30.34
CA THR A 35 2.56 12.95 29.12
C THR A 35 3.33 12.52 27.86
N VAL A 36 4.66 12.62 27.88
CA VAL A 36 5.52 12.20 26.77
C VAL A 36 5.39 10.70 26.50
N GLY A 37 5.26 9.88 27.55
CA GLY A 37 5.07 8.44 27.44
C GLY A 37 3.73 8.07 26.83
N VAL A 38 2.63 8.69 27.28
CA VAL A 38 1.28 8.44 26.73
C VAL A 38 1.20 8.85 25.25
N VAL A 39 1.75 10.01 24.89
CA VAL A 39 1.87 10.43 23.48
C VAL A 39 2.77 9.46 22.71
N GLY A 40 3.93 9.13 23.27
CA GLY A 40 4.92 8.27 22.64
C GLY A 40 4.38 6.88 22.31
N VAL A 41 3.63 6.25 23.21
CA VAL A 41 3.01 4.94 22.97
C VAL A 41 1.95 5.02 21.88
N ALA A 42 1.06 6.03 21.93
CA ALA A 42 0.02 6.19 20.92
C ALA A 42 0.61 6.46 19.52
N VAL A 43 1.61 7.32 19.44
CA VAL A 43 2.31 7.64 18.20
C VAL A 43 3.15 6.45 17.72
N ALA A 44 3.79 5.69 18.62
CA ALA A 44 4.51 4.47 18.26
C ALA A 44 3.57 3.40 17.69
N PHE A 45 2.39 3.22 18.28
CA PHE A 45 1.40 2.27 17.78
C PHE A 45 0.93 2.64 16.36
N LEU A 46 0.57 3.92 16.15
CA LEU A 46 0.21 4.42 14.84
C LEU A 46 1.35 4.27 13.84
N MET A 47 2.57 4.68 14.23
CA MET A 47 3.73 4.63 13.35
C MET A 47 4.12 3.21 12.99
N ASN A 48 3.95 2.25 13.91
CA ASN A 48 4.13 0.83 13.62
C ASN A 48 3.17 0.37 12.50
N ILE A 49 1.90 0.75 12.58
CA ILE A 49 0.88 0.42 11.56
C ILE A 49 1.18 1.11 10.22
N LEU A 50 1.52 2.39 10.25
CA LEU A 50 1.87 3.15 9.05
C LEU A 50 3.13 2.58 8.39
N SER A 51 4.17 2.28 9.17
CA SER A 51 5.42 1.69 8.68
C SER A 51 5.17 0.35 8.01
N GLU A 52 4.38 -0.51 8.66
CA GLU A 52 3.98 -1.80 8.09
C GLU A 52 3.22 -1.64 6.78
N SER A 53 2.23 -0.74 6.72
CA SER A 53 1.43 -0.45 5.53
C SER A 53 2.28 0.13 4.38
N LEU A 54 3.22 1.03 4.70
CA LEU A 54 4.14 1.63 3.73
C LEU A 54 5.13 0.61 3.19
N ILE A 55 5.72 -0.22 4.07
CA ILE A 55 6.65 -1.28 3.67
C ILE A 55 5.93 -2.30 2.79
N ARG A 56 4.74 -2.77 3.20
CA ARG A 56 3.91 -3.67 2.38
C ARG A 56 3.63 -3.07 1.00
N ARG A 57 3.22 -1.80 0.92
CA ARG A 57 2.96 -1.12 -0.37
C ARG A 57 4.22 -0.91 -1.20
N ALA A 58 5.36 -0.64 -0.58
CA ALA A 58 6.64 -0.49 -1.29
C ALA A 58 7.12 -1.83 -1.85
N ILE A 59 7.07 -2.89 -1.04
CA ILE A 59 7.37 -4.26 -1.45
C ILE A 59 6.43 -4.70 -2.58
N ALA A 60 5.11 -4.46 -2.44
CA ALA A 60 4.13 -4.80 -3.46
C ALA A 60 4.42 -4.13 -4.79
N ARG A 61 4.67 -2.81 -4.79
CA ARG A 61 4.97 -2.06 -6.03
C ARG A 61 6.25 -2.55 -6.70
N ARG A 62 7.32 -2.78 -5.92
CA ARG A 62 8.57 -3.33 -6.45
C ARG A 62 8.37 -4.75 -6.97
N ALA A 63 7.65 -5.58 -6.24
CA ALA A 63 7.38 -6.95 -6.63
C ALA A 63 6.54 -7.03 -7.91
N LEU A 64 5.47 -6.24 -8.00
CA LEU A 64 4.64 -6.17 -9.21
C LEU A 64 5.43 -5.68 -10.42
N GLY A 65 6.24 -4.62 -10.26
CA GLY A 65 7.11 -4.13 -11.34
C GLY A 65 8.11 -5.19 -11.80
N ARG A 66 8.74 -5.89 -10.84
CA ARG A 66 9.70 -6.94 -11.14
C ARG A 66 9.05 -8.19 -11.74
N ILE A 67 7.87 -8.59 -11.26
CA ILE A 67 7.07 -9.68 -11.84
C ILE A 67 6.68 -9.33 -13.27
N ALA A 68 6.25 -8.10 -13.53
CA ALA A 68 5.90 -7.65 -14.89
C ALA A 68 7.12 -7.74 -15.84
N GLU A 69 8.30 -7.33 -15.38
CA GLU A 69 9.55 -7.49 -16.14
C GLU A 69 9.91 -8.96 -16.38
N LEU A 70 9.71 -9.83 -15.39
CA LEU A 70 10.01 -11.26 -15.47
C LEU A 70 8.90 -12.07 -16.17
N ARG A 71 7.79 -11.44 -16.57
CA ARG A 71 6.66 -12.07 -17.27
C ARG A 71 6.36 -11.49 -18.64
N LEU A 72 7.26 -10.69 -19.23
CA LEU A 72 7.07 -10.10 -20.56
C LEU A 72 6.69 -11.15 -21.61
N ALA A 73 7.38 -12.28 -21.68
CA ALA A 73 7.04 -13.34 -22.64
C ALA A 73 5.62 -13.90 -22.40
N ALA A 74 5.20 -14.09 -21.14
CA ALA A 74 3.85 -14.54 -20.82
C ALA A 74 2.78 -13.47 -21.14
N THR A 75 3.08 -12.19 -20.91
CA THR A 75 2.22 -11.07 -21.31
C THR A 75 2.04 -11.04 -22.83
N TRP A 76 3.11 -11.28 -23.58
CA TRP A 76 3.05 -11.37 -25.05
C TRP A 76 2.29 -12.62 -25.51
N VAL A 77 2.46 -13.78 -24.86
CA VAL A 77 1.62 -14.96 -25.10
C VAL A 77 0.14 -14.62 -24.91
N ALA A 78 -0.23 -13.94 -23.81
CA ALA A 78 -1.61 -13.56 -23.56
C ALA A 78 -2.14 -12.59 -24.65
N ARG A 79 -1.34 -11.58 -25.00
CA ARG A 79 -1.67 -10.59 -26.04
C ARG A 79 -1.85 -11.19 -27.43
N LEU A 80 -1.12 -12.26 -27.73
CA LEU A 80 -1.15 -12.97 -29.00
C LEU A 80 -2.15 -14.14 -29.00
N THR A 81 -2.76 -14.49 -27.87
CA THR A 81 -3.77 -15.56 -27.78
C THR A 81 -5.18 -15.00 -27.67
N HIS A 82 -5.36 -13.87 -26.99
CA HIS A 82 -6.67 -13.28 -26.74
C HIS A 82 -6.77 -11.85 -27.30
N PRO A 83 -7.83 -11.53 -28.06
CA PRO A 83 -8.04 -10.19 -28.61
C PRO A 83 -8.44 -9.14 -27.56
N GLY A 84 -8.47 -9.51 -26.27
CA GLY A 84 -8.91 -8.68 -25.17
C GLY A 84 -10.43 -8.57 -25.04
N THR A 85 -10.87 -8.10 -23.88
CA THR A 85 -12.27 -7.72 -23.64
C THR A 85 -12.53 -6.32 -24.19
N VAL A 86 -13.80 -5.98 -24.42
CA VAL A 86 -14.17 -4.62 -24.86
C VAL A 86 -13.81 -3.59 -23.79
N GLU A 87 -13.80 -3.99 -22.52
CA GLU A 87 -13.43 -3.14 -21.37
C GLU A 87 -11.93 -2.85 -21.33
N GLU A 88 -11.09 -3.84 -21.64
CA GLU A 88 -9.64 -3.66 -21.78
C GLU A 88 -9.32 -2.71 -22.93
N LEU A 89 -9.95 -2.91 -24.09
CA LEU A 89 -9.78 -2.02 -25.25
C LEU A 89 -10.30 -0.61 -24.98
N LEU A 90 -11.41 -0.47 -24.24
CA LEU A 90 -11.91 0.82 -23.80
C LEU A 90 -10.87 1.56 -22.95
N SER A 91 -10.22 0.85 -22.02
CA SER A 91 -9.13 1.40 -21.22
C SER A 91 -7.93 1.80 -22.10
N GLU A 92 -7.53 0.97 -23.06
CA GLU A 92 -6.44 1.29 -24.01
C GLU A 92 -6.76 2.58 -24.80
N VAL A 93 -7.95 2.68 -25.39
CA VAL A 93 -8.38 3.86 -26.18
C VAL A 93 -8.47 5.12 -25.32
N SER A 94 -8.85 5.01 -24.05
CA SER A 94 -8.90 6.17 -23.14
C SER A 94 -7.53 6.79 -22.87
N GLN A 95 -6.46 6.01 -23.04
CA GLN A 95 -5.07 6.40 -22.78
C GLN A 95 -4.28 6.72 -24.05
N ASP A 96 -4.79 6.35 -25.23
CA ASP A 96 -4.12 6.56 -26.50
C ASP A 96 -4.06 8.05 -26.88
N VAL A 97 -2.87 8.65 -26.74
CA VAL A 97 -2.59 10.06 -27.05
C VAL A 97 -2.54 10.33 -28.57
N THR A 98 -2.47 9.29 -29.40
CA THR A 98 -2.35 9.41 -30.86
C THR A 98 -3.69 9.27 -31.59
N GLY A 99 -4.70 8.67 -30.96
CA GLY A 99 -6.04 8.48 -31.53
C GLY A 99 -6.89 9.74 -31.64
N GLU A 100 -8.10 9.61 -32.18
CA GLU A 100 -9.06 10.71 -32.35
C GLU A 100 -9.49 11.30 -30.99
N PRO A 101 -9.37 12.63 -30.76
CA PRO A 101 -9.67 13.24 -29.46
C PRO A 101 -11.08 12.96 -28.96
N ALA A 102 -12.07 12.97 -29.85
CA ALA A 102 -13.47 12.73 -29.50
C ALA A 102 -13.73 11.31 -28.96
N LEU A 103 -13.14 10.29 -29.61
CA LEU A 103 -13.23 8.89 -29.17
C LEU A 103 -12.49 8.69 -27.84
N ARG A 104 -11.33 9.33 -27.67
CA ARG A 104 -10.54 9.27 -26.44
C ARG A 104 -11.30 9.88 -25.26
N ASP A 105 -11.90 11.05 -25.44
CA ASP A 105 -12.65 11.73 -24.38
C ASP A 105 -13.90 10.96 -24.00
N ALA A 106 -14.62 10.39 -24.98
CA ALA A 106 -15.72 9.48 -24.72
C ALA A 106 -15.26 8.23 -23.96
N ALA A 107 -14.13 7.64 -24.34
CA ALA A 107 -13.58 6.47 -23.65
C ALA A 107 -13.16 6.78 -22.21
N ARG A 108 -12.51 7.93 -21.96
CA ARG A 108 -12.16 8.39 -20.60
C ARG A 108 -13.39 8.53 -19.72
N ARG A 109 -14.43 9.19 -20.22
CA ARG A 109 -15.70 9.36 -19.51
C ARG A 109 -16.36 8.01 -19.23
N ALA A 110 -16.38 7.09 -20.20
CA ALA A 110 -16.91 5.74 -19.99
C ALA A 110 -16.16 5.00 -18.87
N VAL A 111 -14.83 5.06 -18.86
CA VAL A 111 -14.01 4.44 -17.79
C VAL A 111 -14.32 5.04 -16.42
N GLU A 112 -14.51 6.37 -16.33
CA GLU A 112 -14.89 7.04 -15.08
C GLU A 112 -16.26 6.57 -14.57
N TYR A 113 -17.26 6.50 -15.45
CA TYR A 113 -18.60 6.02 -15.07
C TYR A 113 -18.60 4.53 -14.69
N LEU A 114 -17.86 3.67 -15.38
CA LEU A 114 -17.73 2.26 -14.99
C LEU A 114 -17.09 2.11 -13.61
N ARG A 115 -16.04 2.90 -13.31
CA ARG A 115 -15.41 2.92 -11.98
C ARG A 115 -16.39 3.40 -10.91
N PHE A 116 -17.17 4.43 -11.22
CA PHE A 116 -18.22 4.92 -10.34
C PHE A 116 -19.25 3.82 -10.05
N PHE A 117 -19.82 3.19 -11.08
CA PHE A 117 -20.79 2.10 -10.92
C PHE A 117 -20.21 0.91 -10.15
N GLY A 118 -18.92 0.62 -10.33
CA GLY A 118 -18.21 -0.42 -9.59
C GLY A 118 -17.92 -0.07 -8.12
N SER A 119 -17.86 1.21 -7.77
CA SER A 119 -17.64 1.69 -6.39
C SER A 119 -18.90 1.67 -5.51
N LEU A 120 -20.07 1.55 -6.13
CA LEU A 120 -21.34 1.50 -5.43
C LEU A 120 -21.55 0.14 -4.77
N ASP A 121 -22.15 0.15 -3.58
CA ASP A 121 -22.65 -1.09 -2.99
C ASP A 121 -23.75 -1.73 -3.86
N TYR A 122 -24.03 -3.01 -3.64
CA TYR A 122 -24.97 -3.76 -4.46
C TYR A 122 -26.36 -3.11 -4.50
N ALA A 123 -26.86 -2.60 -3.38
CA ALA A 123 -28.20 -2.02 -3.28
C ALA A 123 -28.30 -0.71 -4.09
N ARG A 124 -27.32 0.18 -3.96
CA ARG A 124 -27.25 1.45 -4.70
C ARG A 124 -27.05 1.21 -6.19
N ARG A 125 -26.18 0.27 -6.56
CA ARG A 125 -25.98 -0.11 -7.96
C ARG A 125 -27.26 -0.67 -8.57
N ARG A 126 -27.97 -1.53 -7.82
CA ARG A 126 -29.26 -2.12 -8.24
C ARG A 126 -30.33 -1.05 -8.42
N ALA A 127 -30.41 -0.07 -7.52
CA ALA A 127 -31.37 1.02 -7.60
C ALA A 127 -31.15 1.89 -8.85
N LEU A 128 -29.90 2.12 -9.24
CA LEU A 128 -29.56 2.94 -10.40
C LEU A 128 -29.62 2.17 -11.73
N LEU A 129 -29.11 0.95 -11.78
CA LEU A 129 -28.88 0.20 -13.03
C LEU A 129 -29.70 -1.08 -13.17
N HIS A 130 -30.51 -1.45 -12.16
CA HIS A 130 -31.21 -2.73 -12.11
C HIS A 130 -30.26 -3.92 -12.38
N ASP A 131 -30.53 -4.72 -13.43
CA ASP A 131 -29.76 -5.90 -13.82
C ASP A 131 -28.54 -5.57 -14.69
N ALA A 132 -28.41 -4.34 -15.16
CA ALA A 132 -27.32 -3.95 -16.05
C ALA A 132 -25.99 -3.81 -15.29
N GLY A 133 -24.95 -4.45 -15.82
CA GLY A 133 -23.60 -4.43 -15.27
C GLY A 133 -22.54 -4.23 -16.34
N GLY A 134 -21.38 -3.69 -15.93
CA GLY A 134 -20.27 -3.40 -16.84
C GLY A 134 -20.69 -2.48 -18.00
N LEU A 135 -20.23 -2.78 -19.21
CA LEU A 135 -20.58 -2.03 -20.41
C LEU A 135 -22.07 -2.06 -20.76
N GLY A 136 -22.79 -3.10 -20.33
CA GLY A 136 -24.24 -3.21 -20.57
C GLY A 136 -25.06 -2.12 -19.87
N ALA A 137 -24.47 -1.44 -18.86
CA ALA A 137 -25.08 -0.27 -18.24
C ALA A 137 -25.30 0.86 -19.25
N PHE A 138 -24.34 1.11 -20.13
CA PHE A 138 -24.48 2.16 -21.14
C PHE A 138 -25.52 1.80 -22.19
N ASP A 139 -25.59 0.53 -22.58
CA ASP A 139 -26.62 0.04 -23.50
C ASP A 139 -28.02 0.20 -22.91
N ALA A 140 -28.21 -0.17 -21.64
CA ALA A 140 -29.48 -0.01 -20.94
C ALA A 140 -29.88 1.47 -20.80
N LEU A 141 -28.91 2.36 -20.53
CA LEU A 141 -29.15 3.80 -20.38
C LEU A 141 -29.41 4.54 -21.70
N GLN A 142 -29.27 3.88 -22.87
CA GLN A 142 -29.72 4.47 -24.14
C GLN A 142 -31.24 4.51 -24.28
N GLU A 143 -31.97 3.63 -23.57
CA GLU A 143 -33.42 3.68 -23.55
C GLU A 143 -33.91 4.88 -22.74
N ALA A 144 -34.73 5.75 -23.37
CA ALA A 144 -35.24 6.96 -22.72
C ALA A 144 -35.95 6.68 -21.38
N ALA A 145 -36.69 5.57 -21.30
CA ALA A 145 -37.37 5.14 -20.06
C ALA A 145 -36.39 4.69 -18.97
N ALA A 146 -35.28 4.04 -19.33
CA ALA A 146 -34.24 3.66 -18.39
C ALA A 146 -33.45 4.88 -17.88
N LEU A 147 -33.13 5.82 -18.77
CA LEU A 147 -32.46 7.07 -18.40
C LEU A 147 -33.32 7.95 -17.46
N ALA A 148 -34.63 8.02 -17.72
CA ALA A 148 -35.57 8.72 -16.85
C ALA A 148 -35.64 8.10 -15.45
N ARG A 149 -35.69 6.76 -15.36
CA ARG A 149 -35.62 6.03 -14.08
C ARG A 149 -34.30 6.27 -13.35
N PHE A 150 -33.18 6.22 -14.07
CA PHE A 150 -31.86 6.51 -13.51
C PHE A 150 -31.81 7.93 -12.91
N ARG A 151 -32.35 8.93 -13.63
CA ARG A 151 -32.42 10.31 -13.16
C ARG A 151 -33.29 10.45 -11.90
N SER A 152 -34.43 9.75 -11.85
CA SER A 152 -35.30 9.72 -10.65
C SER A 152 -34.60 9.07 -9.46
N ALA A 153 -34.01 7.89 -9.64
CA ALA A 153 -33.32 7.16 -8.58
C ALA A 153 -32.10 7.94 -8.04
N LEU A 154 -31.41 8.69 -8.90
CA LEU A 154 -30.33 9.58 -8.48
C LEU A 154 -30.82 10.74 -7.61
N ALA A 155 -32.01 11.29 -7.89
CA ALA A 155 -32.61 12.34 -7.06
C ALA A 155 -33.01 11.83 -5.67
N ASP A 156 -33.47 10.57 -5.59
CA ASP A 156 -33.81 9.93 -4.32
C ASP A 156 -32.56 9.63 -3.48
N LEU A 157 -31.45 9.25 -4.13
CA LEU A 157 -30.18 8.92 -3.49
C LEU A 157 -29.30 10.16 -3.27
N ARG A 158 -29.68 11.03 -2.33
CA ARG A 158 -28.95 12.28 -2.01
C ARG A 158 -27.46 12.10 -1.62
N SER A 159 -27.06 10.90 -1.21
CA SER A 159 -25.67 10.58 -0.85
C SER A 159 -24.80 10.21 -2.05
N VAL A 160 -25.39 9.96 -3.22
CA VAL A 160 -24.69 9.54 -4.43
C VAL A 160 -24.47 10.75 -5.33
N ARG A 161 -23.21 11.04 -5.66
CA ARG A 161 -22.83 12.10 -6.60
C ARG A 161 -22.21 11.49 -7.84
N LEU A 162 -22.66 11.93 -9.02
CA LEU A 162 -22.04 11.54 -10.27
C LEU A 162 -20.61 12.10 -10.37
N PRO A 163 -19.71 11.43 -11.11
CA PRO A 163 -18.36 11.93 -11.34
C PRO A 163 -18.31 13.29 -12.03
N THR A 164 -19.25 13.51 -12.96
CA THR A 164 -19.37 14.71 -13.80
C THR A 164 -20.84 15.14 -13.89
N ALA A 165 -21.13 16.23 -14.61
CA ALA A 165 -22.50 16.74 -14.73
C ALA A 165 -23.41 15.71 -15.43
N PHE A 166 -24.72 15.79 -15.22
CA PHE A 166 -25.64 14.86 -15.89
C PHE A 166 -25.59 15.00 -17.42
N ASP A 167 -25.39 16.22 -17.92
CA ASP A 167 -25.26 16.50 -19.36
C ASP A 167 -24.01 15.81 -19.97
N ASP A 168 -22.97 15.60 -19.18
CA ASP A 168 -21.78 14.86 -19.59
C ASP A 168 -22.08 13.37 -19.79
N LEU A 169 -22.96 12.78 -18.95
CA LEU A 169 -23.46 11.42 -19.13
C LEU A 169 -24.27 11.32 -20.42
N GLU A 170 -25.18 12.26 -20.67
CA GLU A 170 -25.99 12.26 -21.89
C GLU A 170 -25.11 12.39 -23.15
N THR A 171 -24.08 13.23 -23.09
CA THR A 171 -23.09 13.37 -24.17
C THR A 171 -22.35 12.06 -24.43
N LEU A 172 -21.92 11.38 -23.36
CA LEU A 172 -21.32 10.05 -23.46
C LEU A 172 -22.28 9.02 -24.08
N LEU A 173 -23.53 8.98 -23.63
CA LEU A 173 -24.53 8.03 -24.13
C LEU A 173 -24.82 8.22 -25.62
N ARG A 174 -24.80 9.47 -26.12
CA ARG A 174 -24.90 9.78 -27.56
C ARG A 174 -23.69 9.29 -28.34
N ALA A 175 -22.49 9.40 -27.77
CA ALA A 175 -21.24 8.93 -28.40
C ALA A 175 -21.03 7.41 -28.26
N TRP A 176 -21.71 6.75 -27.31
CA TRP A 176 -21.52 5.33 -26.97
C TRP A 176 -21.69 4.36 -28.15
N PRO A 177 -22.69 4.46 -29.04
CA PRO A 177 -22.81 3.55 -30.18
C PRO A 177 -21.59 3.59 -31.11
N GLY A 178 -21.07 4.79 -31.38
CA GLY A 178 -19.89 5.00 -32.22
C GLY A 178 -18.61 4.49 -31.55
N LEU A 179 -18.46 4.74 -30.25
CA LEU A 179 -17.34 4.21 -29.48
C LEU A 179 -17.38 2.67 -29.41
N LYS A 180 -18.56 2.09 -29.11
CA LYS A 180 -18.76 0.64 -29.04
C LYS A 180 -18.47 -0.04 -30.38
N SER A 181 -18.94 0.52 -31.50
CA SER A 181 -18.66 -0.03 -32.83
C SER A 181 -17.16 0.05 -33.16
N HIS A 182 -16.50 1.16 -32.81
CA HIS A 182 -15.05 1.30 -32.94
C HIS A 182 -14.30 0.22 -32.13
N LEU A 183 -14.65 0.02 -30.86
CA LEU A 183 -14.04 -1.00 -30.00
C LEU A 183 -14.26 -2.42 -30.53
N LEU A 184 -15.46 -2.74 -31.01
CA LEU A 184 -15.75 -4.04 -31.64
C LEU A 184 -14.95 -4.23 -32.92
N SER A 185 -14.76 -3.17 -33.72
CA SER A 185 -13.93 -3.22 -34.93
C SER A 185 -12.45 -3.46 -34.59
N LEU A 186 -11.92 -2.80 -33.55
CA LEU A 186 -10.56 -3.01 -33.06
C LEU A 186 -10.37 -4.44 -32.56
N ARG A 187 -11.32 -4.95 -31.77
CA ARG A 187 -11.31 -6.34 -31.29
C ARG A 187 -11.29 -7.33 -32.45
N LYS A 188 -12.11 -7.09 -33.48
CA LYS A 188 -12.15 -7.92 -34.69
C LYS A 188 -10.81 -7.91 -35.42
N LYS A 189 -10.24 -6.72 -35.69
CA LYS A 189 -8.91 -6.58 -36.29
C LYS A 189 -7.83 -7.30 -35.49
N ARG A 190 -7.85 -7.17 -34.15
CA ARG A 190 -6.90 -7.86 -33.26
C ARG A 190 -7.06 -9.38 -33.32
N ALA A 191 -8.28 -9.89 -33.38
CA ALA A 191 -8.56 -11.31 -33.60
C ALA A 191 -8.02 -11.81 -34.94
N GLU A 192 -8.18 -11.03 -36.02
CA GLU A 192 -7.61 -11.34 -37.34
C GLU A 192 -6.08 -11.36 -37.30
N SER A 193 -5.44 -10.36 -36.68
CA SER A 193 -3.98 -10.33 -36.45
C SER A 193 -3.50 -11.53 -35.63
N ILE A 194 -4.22 -11.90 -34.57
CA ILE A 194 -3.91 -13.08 -33.75
C ILE A 194 -4.00 -14.36 -34.59
N ALA A 195 -5.05 -14.50 -35.39
CA ALA A 195 -5.22 -15.65 -36.27
C ALA A 195 -4.09 -15.74 -37.32
N ALA A 196 -3.64 -14.59 -37.86
CA ALA A 196 -2.52 -14.53 -38.79
C ALA A 196 -1.19 -14.98 -38.15
N VAL A 197 -0.94 -14.59 -36.90
CA VAL A 197 0.23 -15.08 -36.14
C VAL A 197 0.09 -16.58 -35.83
N ALA A 198 -1.09 -17.03 -35.40
CA ALA A 198 -1.35 -18.42 -35.05
C ALA A 198 -1.17 -19.38 -36.25
N ALA A 199 -1.53 -18.94 -37.46
CA ALA A 199 -1.33 -19.71 -38.70
C ALA A 199 0.14 -19.97 -39.04
N ARG A 200 1.09 -19.19 -38.46
CA ARG A 200 2.53 -19.32 -38.68
C ARG A 200 3.26 -20.05 -37.55
N LEU A 201 2.51 -20.68 -36.62
CA LEU A 201 3.11 -21.43 -35.51
C LEU A 201 3.61 -22.83 -35.92
N ASP A 202 3.16 -23.38 -37.05
CA ASP A 202 3.56 -24.70 -37.57
C ASP A 202 3.44 -25.83 -36.51
N GLY A 203 2.41 -25.75 -35.66
CA GLY A 203 2.18 -26.72 -34.57
C GLY A 203 3.03 -26.52 -33.31
N ARG A 204 3.93 -25.54 -33.28
CA ARG A 204 4.73 -25.20 -32.10
C ARG A 204 3.90 -24.46 -31.06
N ALA A 205 4.26 -24.62 -29.79
CA ALA A 205 3.68 -23.79 -28.74
C ALA A 205 4.10 -22.32 -28.94
N LEU A 206 3.21 -21.37 -28.70
CA LEU A 206 3.48 -19.95 -28.89
C LEU A 206 4.71 -19.46 -28.09
N ILE A 207 4.92 -19.98 -26.88
CA ILE A 207 6.10 -19.65 -26.07
C ILE A 207 7.41 -20.17 -26.70
N GLU A 208 7.36 -21.27 -27.46
CA GLU A 208 8.52 -21.80 -28.18
C GLU A 208 8.80 -20.96 -29.44
N ALA A 209 7.75 -20.56 -30.16
CA ALA A 209 7.90 -19.65 -31.29
C ALA A 209 8.48 -18.29 -30.88
N LEU A 210 8.08 -17.78 -29.69
CA LEU A 210 8.63 -16.54 -29.13
C LEU A 210 10.13 -16.62 -28.79
N THR A 211 10.77 -17.80 -28.79
CA THR A 211 12.24 -17.89 -28.62
C THR A 211 13.01 -17.24 -29.78
N ASP A 212 12.35 -17.02 -30.92
CA ASP A 212 12.83 -16.32 -32.12
C ASP A 212 12.11 -14.96 -32.31
N ALA A 213 11.64 -14.35 -31.22
CA ALA A 213 10.95 -13.04 -31.31
C ALA A 213 11.87 -11.90 -31.78
N ASP A 214 13.19 -12.06 -31.69
CA ASP A 214 14.21 -11.16 -32.26
C ASP A 214 14.62 -11.50 -33.70
N GLY A 215 14.09 -12.58 -34.27
CA GLY A 215 14.33 -13.01 -35.64
C GLY A 215 13.04 -13.07 -36.48
N ALA A 216 12.90 -14.15 -37.24
CA ALA A 216 11.87 -14.29 -38.27
C ALA A 216 10.45 -14.32 -37.68
N PHE A 217 10.27 -14.94 -36.52
CA PHE A 217 8.97 -14.92 -35.84
C PHE A 217 8.61 -13.51 -35.33
N GLY A 218 9.61 -12.71 -34.94
CA GLY A 218 9.44 -11.29 -34.63
C GLY A 218 8.94 -10.46 -35.82
N ASP A 219 9.44 -10.74 -37.01
CA ASP A 219 8.96 -10.12 -38.25
C ASP A 219 7.50 -10.49 -38.54
N VAL A 220 7.09 -11.73 -38.29
CA VAL A 220 5.68 -12.16 -38.43
C VAL A 220 4.76 -11.39 -37.48
N ILE A 221 5.17 -11.22 -36.22
CA ILE A 221 4.40 -10.44 -35.24
C ILE A 221 4.25 -8.99 -35.69
N ARG A 222 5.32 -8.37 -36.18
CA ARG A 222 5.30 -7.00 -36.72
C ARG A 222 4.43 -6.88 -37.98
N ALA A 223 4.54 -7.84 -38.89
CA ALA A 223 3.72 -7.89 -40.11
C ALA A 223 2.23 -8.06 -39.81
N ALA A 224 1.87 -8.75 -38.72
CA ALA A 224 0.49 -8.87 -38.25
C ALA A 224 -0.06 -7.58 -37.59
N GLY A 225 0.75 -6.53 -37.47
CA GLY A 225 0.33 -5.22 -36.94
C GLY A 225 0.58 -5.01 -35.45
N PHE A 226 1.35 -5.87 -34.79
CA PHE A 226 1.76 -5.66 -33.40
C PHE A 226 3.03 -4.80 -33.32
N ASP A 227 3.02 -3.80 -32.44
CA ASP A 227 4.20 -2.99 -32.13
C ASP A 227 5.17 -3.74 -31.21
N LEU A 228 6.09 -4.49 -31.81
CA LEU A 228 7.17 -5.20 -31.14
C LEU A 228 8.52 -4.57 -31.53
N ALA A 229 8.93 -3.54 -30.79
CA ALA A 229 10.21 -2.88 -31.01
C ALA A 229 11.42 -3.84 -30.87
N PRO A 230 12.53 -3.66 -31.63
CA PRO A 230 13.67 -4.60 -31.62
C PRO A 230 14.29 -4.86 -30.23
N GLY A 231 14.36 -3.83 -29.38
CA GLY A 231 14.85 -3.98 -28.01
C GLY A 231 13.90 -4.82 -27.12
N MET A 232 12.58 -4.72 -27.35
CA MET A 232 11.58 -5.52 -26.66
C MET A 232 11.57 -6.95 -27.17
N ALA A 233 11.65 -7.15 -28.49
CA ALA A 233 11.80 -8.44 -29.15
C ALA A 233 12.93 -9.28 -28.54
N ARG A 234 14.13 -8.69 -28.38
CA ARG A 234 15.28 -9.38 -27.78
C ARG A 234 15.02 -9.82 -26.33
N ARG A 235 14.35 -8.98 -25.53
CA ARG A 235 13.98 -9.31 -24.14
C ARG A 235 12.94 -10.42 -24.08
N VAL A 236 11.93 -10.36 -24.94
CA VAL A 236 10.89 -11.39 -25.04
C VAL A 236 11.49 -12.72 -25.48
N ALA A 237 12.39 -12.70 -26.47
CA ALA A 237 13.07 -13.89 -26.96
C ALA A 237 13.93 -14.56 -25.90
N GLU A 238 14.76 -13.78 -25.19
CA GLU A 238 15.58 -14.32 -24.11
C GLU A 238 14.74 -14.90 -22.97
N GLN A 239 13.66 -14.22 -22.61
CA GLN A 239 12.75 -14.72 -21.59
C GLN A 239 12.01 -15.98 -22.04
N ALA A 240 11.55 -16.05 -23.29
CA ALA A 240 10.93 -17.24 -23.85
C ALA A 240 11.90 -18.43 -23.84
N ARG A 241 13.19 -18.22 -24.19
CA ARG A 241 14.25 -19.23 -24.09
C ARG A 241 14.40 -19.72 -22.66
N ARG A 242 14.47 -18.80 -21.68
CA ARG A 242 14.51 -19.15 -20.25
C ARG A 242 13.30 -19.98 -19.81
N THR A 243 12.09 -19.58 -20.18
CA THR A 243 10.87 -20.33 -19.83
C THR A 243 10.85 -21.71 -20.47
N ARG A 244 11.33 -21.83 -21.71
CA ARG A 244 11.48 -23.14 -22.39
C ARG A 244 12.47 -24.01 -21.62
N ASP A 245 13.68 -23.51 -21.36
CA ASP A 245 14.74 -24.24 -20.66
C ASP A 245 14.28 -24.68 -19.26
N ALA A 246 13.59 -23.80 -18.52
CA ALA A 246 13.00 -24.12 -17.22
C ALA A 246 11.95 -25.24 -17.32
N ARG A 247 11.07 -25.21 -18.33
CA ARG A 247 10.09 -26.30 -18.54
C ARG A 247 10.74 -27.65 -18.83
N LEU A 248 11.86 -27.69 -19.55
CA LEU A 248 12.59 -28.94 -19.80
C LEU A 248 13.07 -29.56 -18.48
N VAL A 249 13.57 -28.72 -17.58
CA VAL A 249 13.99 -29.13 -16.22
C VAL A 249 12.80 -29.56 -15.37
N GLU A 250 11.69 -28.82 -15.39
CA GLU A 250 10.51 -29.17 -14.60
C GLU A 250 9.84 -30.47 -15.07
N LYS A 251 9.79 -30.69 -16.39
CA LYS A 251 9.28 -31.94 -16.98
C LYS A 251 10.08 -33.14 -16.52
N SER A 252 11.40 -33.00 -16.30
CA SER A 252 12.23 -34.13 -15.88
C SER A 252 11.81 -34.66 -14.50
N VAL A 253 11.30 -33.82 -13.60
CA VAL A 253 10.78 -34.27 -12.28
C VAL A 253 9.55 -35.17 -12.44
N GLY A 254 8.86 -35.11 -13.57
CA GLY A 254 7.71 -35.97 -13.84
C GLY A 254 8.08 -37.45 -13.95
N THR A 255 9.32 -37.79 -14.30
CA THR A 255 9.74 -39.19 -14.50
C THR A 255 10.06 -39.88 -13.17
N PRO A 256 9.60 -41.12 -12.93
CA PRO A 256 9.93 -41.87 -11.72
C PRO A 256 11.44 -42.02 -11.48
N GLU A 257 12.22 -42.20 -12.54
CA GLU A 257 13.66 -42.40 -12.51
C GLU A 257 14.38 -41.15 -11.99
N MET A 258 13.97 -39.96 -12.46
CA MET A 258 14.51 -38.69 -11.99
C MET A 258 14.13 -38.44 -10.52
N ARG A 259 12.89 -38.74 -10.13
CA ARG A 259 12.47 -38.59 -8.73
C ARG A 259 13.27 -39.51 -7.80
N GLN A 260 13.51 -40.75 -8.19
CA GLN A 260 14.32 -41.69 -7.41
C GLN A 260 15.78 -41.24 -7.30
N ALA A 261 16.40 -40.80 -8.40
CA ALA A 261 17.78 -40.32 -8.40
C ALA A 261 17.96 -39.06 -7.53
N VAL A 262 17.04 -38.09 -7.64
CA VAL A 262 17.06 -36.86 -6.83
C VAL A 262 16.79 -37.19 -5.36
N ALA A 263 15.88 -38.13 -5.07
CA ALA A 263 15.57 -38.57 -3.71
C ALA A 263 16.79 -39.20 -3.03
N GLY A 264 17.50 -40.09 -3.74
CA GLY A 264 18.72 -40.72 -3.25
C GLY A 264 19.88 -39.73 -3.05
N HIS A 265 19.98 -38.70 -3.90
CA HIS A 265 21.01 -37.67 -3.76
C HIS A 265 20.77 -36.73 -2.58
N LEU A 266 19.50 -36.48 -2.22
CA LEU A 266 19.09 -35.54 -1.18
C LEU A 266 18.66 -36.20 0.14
N ASP A 267 18.73 -37.53 0.23
CA ASP A 267 18.25 -38.33 1.36
C ASP A 267 16.77 -38.04 1.70
N LEU A 268 15.93 -38.06 0.67
CA LEU A 268 14.48 -37.82 0.76
C LEU A 268 13.69 -39.03 0.27
N LEU A 269 12.38 -39.05 0.53
CA LEU A 269 11.48 -40.02 -0.11
C LEU A 269 11.15 -39.55 -1.55
N PRO A 270 11.00 -40.47 -2.52
CA PRO A 270 10.65 -40.10 -3.91
C PRO A 270 9.36 -39.29 -4.06
N ASN A 271 8.42 -39.44 -3.13
CA ASN A 271 7.17 -38.67 -3.10
C ASN A 271 7.35 -37.23 -2.59
N ASP A 272 8.42 -36.94 -1.86
CA ASP A 272 8.75 -35.60 -1.37
C ASP A 272 9.57 -34.79 -2.38
N VAL A 273 10.05 -35.44 -3.44
CA VAL A 273 10.73 -34.78 -4.57
C VAL A 273 9.69 -34.09 -5.44
N ASN A 274 9.71 -32.76 -5.39
CA ASN A 274 8.91 -31.89 -6.24
C ASN A 274 9.80 -30.89 -6.98
N VAL A 275 9.18 -30.10 -7.88
CA VAL A 275 9.85 -29.07 -8.67
C VAL A 275 10.65 -28.08 -7.79
N ARG A 276 10.15 -27.74 -6.61
CA ARG A 276 10.85 -26.83 -5.67
C ARG A 276 12.11 -27.49 -5.08
N THR A 277 12.07 -28.80 -4.83
CA THR A 277 13.24 -29.57 -4.38
C THR A 277 14.31 -29.59 -5.46
N LEU A 278 13.93 -29.81 -6.72
CA LEU A 278 14.87 -29.79 -7.84
C LEU A 278 15.51 -28.40 -8.02
N TRP A 279 14.72 -27.33 -8.06
CA TRP A 279 15.27 -25.97 -8.18
C TRP A 279 16.22 -25.60 -7.03
N ARG A 280 15.98 -26.12 -5.82
CA ARG A 280 16.89 -25.92 -4.67
C ARG A 280 18.24 -26.62 -4.88
N LEU A 281 18.23 -27.82 -5.44
CA LEU A 281 19.44 -28.57 -5.78
C LEU A 281 20.25 -27.85 -6.87
N LEU A 282 19.56 -27.39 -7.92
CA LEU A 282 20.17 -26.71 -9.08
C LEU A 282 20.75 -25.33 -8.76
N ARG A 283 20.45 -24.79 -7.59
CA ARG A 283 21.03 -23.52 -7.12
C ARG A 283 22.52 -23.63 -6.82
N ASP A 284 22.97 -24.82 -6.42
CA ASP A 284 24.39 -25.07 -6.16
C ASP A 284 25.08 -25.55 -7.44
N PRO A 285 26.25 -25.00 -7.82
CA PRO A 285 26.97 -25.43 -9.03
C PRO A 285 27.29 -26.93 -9.07
N ARG A 286 27.53 -27.56 -7.91
CA ARG A 286 27.79 -29.00 -7.85
C ARG A 286 26.52 -29.81 -8.11
N GLY A 287 25.40 -29.39 -7.51
CA GLY A 287 24.08 -29.97 -7.76
C GLY A 287 23.66 -29.85 -9.23
N ALA A 288 23.88 -28.69 -9.84
CA ALA A 288 23.62 -28.46 -11.27
C ALA A 288 24.48 -29.36 -12.18
N SER A 289 25.77 -29.51 -11.85
CA SER A 289 26.70 -30.38 -12.60
C SER A 289 26.31 -31.85 -12.49
N TRP A 290 25.94 -32.31 -11.28
CA TRP A 290 25.44 -33.65 -11.03
C TRP A 290 24.16 -33.94 -11.84
N TYR A 291 23.20 -33.03 -11.82
CA TYR A 291 21.95 -33.17 -12.56
C TYR A 291 22.19 -33.25 -14.07
N LEU A 292 23.14 -32.48 -14.62
CA LEU A 292 23.49 -32.56 -16.04
C LEU A 292 24.16 -33.86 -16.44
N ALA A 293 25.00 -34.43 -15.57
CA ALA A 293 25.58 -35.75 -15.81
C ALA A 293 24.47 -36.81 -15.89
N LEU A 294 23.54 -36.79 -14.93
CA LEU A 294 22.38 -37.68 -14.92
C LEU A 294 21.50 -37.53 -16.17
N GLN A 295 21.25 -36.30 -16.63
CA GLN A 295 20.48 -36.03 -17.85
C GLN A 295 21.16 -36.57 -19.10
N LYS A 296 22.50 -36.50 -19.18
CA LYS A 296 23.27 -37.06 -20.31
C LYS A 296 23.25 -38.59 -20.32
N GLU A 297 23.31 -39.22 -19.16
CA GLU A 297 23.24 -40.68 -19.01
C GLU A 297 21.85 -41.22 -19.36
N THR A 298 20.80 -40.51 -18.97
CA THR A 298 19.40 -40.89 -19.20
C THR A 298 18.85 -40.42 -20.54
N GLY A 299 19.62 -39.65 -21.31
CA GLY A 299 19.23 -39.11 -22.61
C GLY A 299 18.10 -38.09 -22.55
N GLY A 300 17.93 -37.38 -21.44
CA GLY A 300 16.81 -36.47 -21.27
C GLY A 300 16.99 -35.10 -21.94
N GLU A 301 15.87 -34.43 -22.20
CA GLU A 301 15.79 -33.22 -23.04
C GLU A 301 16.61 -32.03 -22.51
N ALA A 302 16.94 -32.01 -21.22
CA ALA A 302 17.75 -30.97 -20.58
C ALA A 302 19.28 -31.20 -20.71
N ALA A 303 19.72 -32.30 -21.33
CA ALA A 303 21.14 -32.68 -21.43
C ALA A 303 22.01 -31.66 -22.19
N ASN A 304 21.41 -30.85 -23.06
CA ASN A 304 22.09 -29.84 -23.87
C ASN A 304 22.32 -28.50 -23.13
N LEU A 305 21.85 -28.38 -21.89
CA LEU A 305 22.05 -27.18 -21.07
C LEU A 305 23.42 -27.17 -20.37
N THR A 306 23.85 -26.00 -19.90
CA THR A 306 25.10 -25.82 -19.14
C THR A 306 24.81 -25.67 -17.65
N ALA A 307 25.78 -26.02 -16.79
CA ALA A 307 25.61 -25.94 -15.34
C ALA A 307 25.36 -24.49 -14.89
N ASP A 308 26.07 -23.53 -15.48
CA ASP A 308 25.87 -22.10 -15.22
C ASP A 308 24.46 -21.63 -15.59
N ARG A 309 23.89 -22.14 -16.69
CA ARG A 309 22.53 -21.81 -17.10
C ARG A 309 21.50 -22.37 -16.12
N LEU A 310 21.71 -23.58 -15.59
CA LEU A 310 20.81 -24.15 -14.57
C LEU A 310 20.84 -23.35 -13.27
N VAL A 311 22.03 -22.89 -12.85
CA VAL A 311 22.18 -22.02 -11.67
C VAL A 311 21.50 -20.67 -11.90
N GLU A 312 21.64 -20.08 -13.09
CA GLU A 312 20.93 -18.85 -13.48
C GLU A 312 19.40 -19.03 -13.38
N LEU A 313 18.87 -20.11 -13.99
CA LEU A 313 17.44 -20.42 -13.97
C LEU A 313 16.93 -20.64 -12.54
N ALA A 314 17.67 -21.40 -11.71
CA ALA A 314 17.31 -21.66 -10.32
C ALA A 314 17.20 -20.36 -9.49
N ARG A 315 18.11 -19.40 -9.70
CA ARG A 315 18.07 -18.09 -9.03
C ARG A 315 16.85 -17.27 -9.45
N ILE A 316 16.51 -17.28 -10.73
CA ILE A 316 15.34 -16.54 -11.27
C ILE A 316 14.04 -17.15 -10.73
N GLU A 317 13.92 -18.48 -10.68
CA GLU A 317 12.74 -19.15 -10.12
C GLU A 317 12.58 -18.88 -8.61
N GLU A 318 13.68 -18.85 -7.86
CA GLU A 318 13.67 -18.44 -6.45
C GLU A 318 13.21 -16.97 -6.29
N GLU A 319 13.72 -16.07 -7.13
CA GLU A 319 13.28 -14.67 -7.17
C GLU A 319 11.77 -14.60 -7.44
N LEU A 320 11.26 -15.25 -8.50
CA LEU A 320 9.83 -15.29 -8.84
C LEU A 320 8.95 -15.81 -7.70
N LEU A 321 9.38 -16.90 -7.04
CA LEU A 321 8.65 -17.44 -5.88
C LEU A 321 8.65 -16.46 -4.71
N SER A 322 9.76 -15.76 -4.45
CA SER A 322 9.85 -14.76 -3.39
C SER A 322 8.93 -13.55 -3.67
N LEU A 323 8.89 -13.10 -4.93
CA LEU A 323 8.05 -12.00 -5.37
C LEU A 323 6.56 -12.38 -5.33
N ALA A 324 6.20 -13.58 -5.77
CA ALA A 324 4.83 -14.07 -5.70
C ALA A 324 4.33 -14.25 -4.25
N ARG A 325 5.22 -14.67 -3.33
CA ARG A 325 4.90 -14.69 -1.89
C ARG A 325 4.69 -13.26 -1.36
N ALA A 326 5.55 -12.33 -1.76
CA ALA A 326 5.43 -10.92 -1.37
C ALA A 326 4.13 -10.28 -1.88
N GLU A 327 3.74 -10.57 -3.13
CA GLU A 327 2.46 -10.14 -3.71
C GLU A 327 1.28 -10.67 -2.90
N ARG A 328 1.23 -11.99 -2.63
CA ARG A 328 0.14 -12.58 -1.83
C ARG A 328 0.03 -12.00 -0.42
N MET A 329 1.16 -11.66 0.21
CA MET A 329 1.19 -11.05 1.54
C MET A 329 0.82 -9.56 1.56
N THR A 330 0.70 -8.92 0.39
CA THR A 330 0.43 -7.48 0.26
C THR A 330 -0.93 -7.16 -0.33
N VAL A 331 -1.62 -8.12 -0.94
CA VAL A 331 -2.94 -7.95 -1.60
C VAL A 331 -4.12 -7.78 -0.61
N THR A 332 -3.94 -7.98 0.71
CA THR A 332 -5.02 -7.95 1.72
C THR A 332 -5.17 -6.64 2.51
N SER A 333 -5.13 -5.48 1.85
CA SER A 333 -5.17 -4.17 2.52
C SER A 333 -6.40 -3.33 2.14
N GLY A 334 -7.55 -3.61 2.77
CA GLY A 334 -8.71 -2.70 2.79
C GLY A 334 -8.82 -1.95 4.13
N GLY A 335 -9.13 -0.65 4.11
CA GLY A 335 -9.24 0.23 5.30
C GLY A 335 -8.60 1.62 5.07
N LEU A 336 -8.85 2.58 5.97
CA LEU A 336 -8.38 3.99 5.87
C LEU A 336 -6.85 4.08 5.90
N THR A 337 -6.19 3.21 6.67
CA THR A 337 -4.72 3.14 6.77
C THR A 337 -4.09 2.05 5.88
N GLY A 338 -4.91 1.32 5.11
CA GLY A 338 -4.47 0.11 4.39
C GLY A 338 -4.23 -1.09 5.33
N SER A 339 -4.72 -1.02 6.57
CA SER A 339 -4.82 -2.14 7.51
C SER A 339 -6.31 -2.49 7.71
N GLY A 340 -6.62 -3.75 8.01
CA GLY A 340 -8.03 -4.21 8.08
C GLY A 340 -8.88 -3.37 9.04
N GLU A 341 -10.20 -3.29 8.82
CA GLU A 341 -11.14 -2.43 9.57
C GLU A 341 -11.00 -2.52 11.10
N ARG A 342 -10.68 -3.72 11.63
CA ARG A 342 -10.44 -3.96 13.06
C ARG A 342 -9.25 -3.16 13.61
N MET A 343 -8.20 -2.99 12.81
CA MET A 343 -6.99 -2.27 13.20
C MET A 343 -7.23 -0.76 13.25
N ASP A 344 -7.98 -0.22 12.28
CA ASP A 344 -8.37 1.20 12.27
C ASP A 344 -9.17 1.56 13.55
N TRP A 345 -10.07 0.66 13.98
CA TRP A 345 -10.79 0.83 15.26
C TRP A 345 -9.88 0.84 16.48
N LEU A 346 -8.85 -0.04 16.52
CA LEU A 346 -7.87 -0.05 17.62
C LEU A 346 -7.04 1.23 17.65
N VAL A 347 -6.67 1.77 16.49
CA VAL A 347 -5.99 3.07 16.39
C VAL A 347 -6.85 4.17 16.97
N LEU A 348 -8.12 4.26 16.57
CA LEU A 348 -9.05 5.25 17.07
C LEU A 348 -9.20 5.17 18.61
N ALA A 349 -9.39 3.95 19.13
CA ALA A 349 -9.49 3.72 20.58
C ALA A 349 -8.21 4.15 21.31
N SER A 350 -7.03 3.83 20.77
CA SER A 350 -5.74 4.22 21.37
C SER A 350 -5.55 5.74 21.40
N MET A 351 -6.00 6.46 20.37
CA MET A 351 -5.95 7.92 20.32
C MET A 351 -6.89 8.56 21.35
N LEU A 352 -8.08 8.00 21.56
CA LEU A 352 -8.99 8.47 22.60
C LEU A 352 -8.38 8.33 24.00
N VAL A 353 -7.78 7.17 24.30
CA VAL A 353 -7.08 6.94 25.58
C VAL A 353 -5.93 7.93 25.76
N CYS A 354 -5.18 8.22 24.68
CA CYS A 354 -4.12 9.21 24.69
C CYS A 354 -4.62 10.60 25.08
N VAL A 355 -5.70 11.08 24.44
CA VAL A 355 -6.31 12.39 24.73
C VAL A 355 -6.75 12.51 26.18
N VAL A 356 -7.39 11.47 26.73
CA VAL A 356 -7.82 11.44 28.13
C VAL A 356 -6.61 11.49 29.08
N GLY A 357 -5.57 10.71 28.81
CA GLY A 357 -4.35 10.69 29.62
C GLY A 357 -3.63 12.04 29.67
N ILE A 358 -3.48 12.70 28.53
CA ILE A 358 -2.88 14.04 28.43
C ILE A 358 -3.75 15.07 29.17
N SER A 359 -5.07 15.01 28.98
CA SER A 359 -6.00 15.94 29.63
C SER A 359 -5.89 15.87 31.15
N ASN A 360 -5.82 14.65 31.72
CA ASN A 360 -5.67 14.45 33.15
C ASN A 360 -4.33 14.98 33.68
N SER A 361 -3.24 14.72 32.96
CA SER A 361 -1.92 15.25 33.28
C SER A 361 -1.89 16.78 33.26
N MET A 362 -2.53 17.41 32.27
CA MET A 362 -2.63 18.86 32.17
C MET A 362 -3.49 19.48 33.27
N LEU A 363 -4.60 18.84 33.66
CA LEU A 363 -5.40 19.29 34.81
C LEU A 363 -4.56 19.35 36.10
N MET A 364 -3.69 18.36 36.31
CA MET A 364 -2.75 18.38 37.44
C MET A 364 -1.76 19.55 37.35
N SER A 365 -1.25 19.88 36.16
CA SER A 365 -0.36 21.03 35.92
C SER A 365 -1.04 22.37 36.28
N VAL A 366 -2.31 22.51 35.93
CA VAL A 366 -3.11 23.70 36.26
C VAL A 366 -3.26 23.86 37.77
N THR A 367 -3.51 22.78 38.51
CA THR A 367 -3.64 22.85 39.97
C THR A 367 -2.32 23.16 40.68
N GLU A 368 -1.18 22.68 40.17
CA GLU A 368 0.13 23.00 40.74
C GLU A 368 0.53 24.45 40.52
N ARG A 369 0.26 24.99 39.32
CA ARG A 369 0.58 26.38 38.96
C ARG A 369 -0.54 27.36 39.32
N PHE A 370 -1.50 26.96 40.14
CA PHE A 370 -2.68 27.78 40.46
C PHE A 370 -2.33 29.20 40.94
N ARG A 371 -1.36 29.31 41.86
CA ARG A 371 -0.89 30.61 42.38
C ARG A 371 -0.18 31.44 41.31
N GLU A 372 0.60 30.82 40.44
CA GLU A 372 1.29 31.51 39.34
C GLU A 372 0.31 32.05 38.30
N ILE A 373 -0.75 31.30 38.00
CA ILE A 373 -1.83 31.74 37.10
C ILE A 373 -2.59 32.92 37.71
N ALA A 374 -2.90 32.84 39.02
CA ALA A 374 -3.60 33.89 39.72
C ALA A 374 -2.79 35.20 39.77
N THR A 375 -1.48 35.14 40.00
CA THR A 375 -0.63 36.34 39.98
C THR A 375 -0.57 36.96 38.59
N LEU A 376 -0.42 36.16 37.53
CA LEU A 376 -0.46 36.64 36.14
C LEU A 376 -1.79 37.33 35.81
N LYS A 377 -2.91 36.78 36.26
CA LYS A 377 -4.23 37.40 36.09
C LYS A 377 -4.37 38.72 36.85
N CYS A 378 -3.85 38.81 38.07
CA CYS A 378 -3.83 40.06 38.82
C CYS A 378 -2.99 41.15 38.14
N LEU A 379 -1.96 40.74 37.37
CA LEU A 379 -1.14 41.63 36.55
C LEU A 379 -1.79 41.99 35.19
N GLY A 380 -2.99 41.50 34.90
CA GLY A 380 -3.74 41.82 33.68
C GLY A 380 -3.58 40.83 32.52
N ALA A 381 -3.05 39.62 32.75
CA ALA A 381 -2.99 38.59 31.71
C ALA A 381 -4.40 38.17 31.24
N LEU A 382 -4.63 38.17 29.93
CA LEU A 382 -5.89 37.74 29.33
C LEU A 382 -6.05 36.21 29.41
N ASP A 383 -7.28 35.74 29.48
CA ASP A 383 -7.62 34.31 29.46
C ASP A 383 -7.01 33.59 28.23
N GLY A 384 -6.98 34.26 27.07
CA GLY A 384 -6.38 33.72 25.85
C GLY A 384 -4.86 33.52 25.95
N PHE A 385 -4.15 34.37 26.71
CA PHE A 385 -2.71 34.23 26.94
C PHE A 385 -2.40 32.99 27.77
N ILE A 386 -3.16 32.77 28.86
CA ILE A 386 -3.03 31.60 29.72
C ILE A 386 -3.36 30.33 28.93
N MET A 387 -4.42 30.36 28.13
CA MET A 387 -4.79 29.22 27.28
C MET A 387 -3.67 28.86 26.30
N LEU A 388 -3.11 29.86 25.59
CA LEU A 388 -2.04 29.65 24.62
C LEU A 388 -0.77 29.10 25.28
N MET A 389 -0.42 29.58 26.47
CA MET A 389 0.74 29.10 27.22
C MET A 389 0.66 27.59 27.50
N PHE A 390 -0.47 27.11 28.01
CA PHE A 390 -0.66 25.68 28.30
C PHE A 390 -0.78 24.83 27.03
N VAL A 391 -1.43 25.33 25.98
CA VAL A 391 -1.51 24.63 24.70
C VAL A 391 -0.12 24.51 24.06
N LEU A 392 0.72 25.55 24.13
CA LEU A 392 2.10 25.48 23.66
C LEU A 392 2.94 24.50 24.48
N GLU A 393 2.81 24.49 25.82
CA GLU A 393 3.48 23.50 26.67
C GLU A 393 3.10 22.07 26.27
N ALA A 394 1.80 21.82 26.05
CA ALA A 394 1.32 20.55 25.55
C ALA A 394 1.86 20.21 24.17
N ALA A 395 1.91 21.17 23.25
CA ALA A 395 2.44 21.00 21.90
C ALA A 395 3.92 20.59 21.92
N PHE A 396 4.75 21.19 22.78
CA PHE A 396 6.15 20.80 22.93
C PHE A 396 6.30 19.39 23.49
N LEU A 397 5.52 19.01 24.51
CA LEU A 397 5.50 17.64 25.03
C LEU A 397 5.01 16.65 23.96
N GLY A 398 4.02 17.06 23.16
CA GLY A 398 3.49 16.32 22.02
C GLY A 398 4.51 16.12 20.92
N LEU A 399 5.36 17.11 20.64
CA LEU A 399 6.46 17.01 19.68
C LEU A 399 7.50 15.99 20.15
N VAL A 400 7.95 16.08 21.40
CA VAL A 400 8.94 15.15 21.96
C VAL A 400 8.37 13.73 21.99
N GLY A 401 7.17 13.56 22.52
CA GLY A 401 6.48 12.26 22.53
C GLY A 401 6.23 11.73 21.13
N GLY A 402 5.84 12.59 20.19
CA GLY A 402 5.61 12.24 18.80
C GLY A 402 6.87 11.76 18.08
N VAL A 403 7.99 12.45 18.25
CA VAL A 403 9.28 12.05 17.66
C VAL A 403 9.78 10.73 18.26
N VAL A 404 9.78 10.62 19.61
CA VAL A 404 10.22 9.40 20.30
C VAL A 404 9.34 8.21 19.90
N GLY A 405 8.02 8.41 19.92
CA GLY A 405 7.06 7.40 19.50
C GLY A 405 7.24 6.99 18.05
N ALA A 406 7.42 7.96 17.14
CA ALA A 406 7.61 7.67 15.73
C ALA A 406 8.88 6.85 15.47
N VAL A 407 10.01 7.19 16.10
CA VAL A 407 11.26 6.43 15.96
C VAL A 407 11.08 5.00 16.49
N LEU A 408 10.50 4.84 17.68
CA LEU A 408 10.27 3.52 18.27
C LEU A 408 9.30 2.67 17.43
N GLY A 409 8.20 3.26 16.96
CA GLY A 409 7.22 2.60 16.10
C GLY A 409 7.81 2.17 14.76
N ALA A 410 8.67 3.00 14.16
CA ALA A 410 9.38 2.67 12.93
C ALA A 410 10.35 1.51 13.13
N LEU A 411 11.13 1.51 14.23
CA LEU A 411 12.07 0.43 14.57
C LEU A 411 11.33 -0.89 14.80
N LEU A 412 10.23 -0.87 15.56
CA LEU A 412 9.40 -2.05 15.80
C LEU A 412 8.77 -2.58 14.51
N GLY A 413 8.22 -1.69 13.68
CA GLY A 413 7.63 -2.05 12.38
C GLY A 413 8.67 -2.66 11.44
N PHE A 414 9.87 -2.10 11.39
CA PHE A 414 10.98 -2.64 10.61
C PHE A 414 11.44 -4.01 11.12
N ALA A 415 11.67 -4.15 12.43
CA ALA A 415 12.07 -5.42 13.04
C ALA A 415 11.04 -6.54 12.76
N ARG A 416 9.74 -6.20 12.79
CA ARG A 416 8.66 -7.14 12.46
C ARG A 416 8.69 -7.59 10.99
N MET A 417 9.13 -6.74 10.08
CA MET A 417 9.24 -7.04 8.64
C MET A 417 10.50 -7.81 8.27
N VAL A 418 11.57 -7.69 9.05
CA VAL A 418 12.81 -8.47 8.84
C VAL A 418 12.56 -9.97 9.03
N MET A 419 11.72 -10.37 9.99
CA MET A 419 11.40 -11.79 10.24
C MET A 419 10.81 -12.54 9.01
N PRO A 420 9.76 -12.04 8.34
CA PRO A 420 9.19 -12.72 7.17
C PRO A 420 9.93 -12.47 5.85
N PHE A 421 10.63 -11.33 5.69
CA PHE A 421 11.21 -10.93 4.39
C PHE A 421 12.75 -11.00 4.32
N GLY A 422 13.46 -11.23 5.44
CA GLY A 422 14.92 -11.38 5.45
C GLY A 422 15.66 -10.21 4.77
N SER A 423 16.60 -10.53 3.87
CA SER A 423 17.42 -9.55 3.14
C SER A 423 16.64 -8.71 2.10
N LEU A 424 15.44 -9.13 1.69
CA LEU A 424 14.59 -8.32 0.81
C LEU A 424 14.02 -7.10 1.53
N ALA A 425 13.80 -7.19 2.85
CA ALA A 425 13.34 -6.05 3.67
C ALA A 425 14.39 -4.94 3.76
N THR A 426 15.66 -5.32 3.92
CA THR A 426 16.77 -4.36 4.07
C THR A 426 17.11 -3.71 2.74
N ALA A 427 17.17 -4.48 1.64
CA ALA A 427 17.43 -3.97 0.30
C ALA A 427 16.30 -3.06 -0.24
N SER A 428 15.08 -3.19 0.31
CA SER A 428 13.92 -2.44 -0.16
C SER A 428 13.37 -1.38 0.79
N PHE A 429 14.12 -1.03 1.84
CA PHE A 429 13.64 -0.06 2.81
C PHE A 429 13.51 1.36 2.20
N PRO A 430 12.30 1.94 2.15
CA PRO A 430 12.07 3.24 1.52
C PRO A 430 12.38 4.37 2.51
N PHE A 431 13.66 4.72 2.68
CA PHE A 431 14.10 5.76 3.62
C PHE A 431 13.32 7.08 3.51
N GLY A 432 13.06 7.56 2.29
CA GLY A 432 12.30 8.79 2.08
C GLY A 432 10.86 8.72 2.60
N GLN A 433 10.18 7.59 2.41
CA GLN A 433 8.81 7.41 2.93
C GLN A 433 8.80 7.23 4.44
N ALA A 434 9.82 6.57 4.99
CA ALA A 434 9.99 6.43 6.43
C ALA A 434 10.19 7.80 7.11
N MET A 435 11.04 8.67 6.56
CA MET A 435 11.25 10.03 7.08
C MET A 435 9.97 10.87 7.03
N LEU A 436 9.24 10.82 5.91
CA LEU A 436 7.95 11.50 5.78
C LEU A 436 6.94 11.00 6.83
N ALA A 437 6.87 9.68 7.06
CA ALA A 437 5.98 9.09 8.05
C ALA A 437 6.36 9.47 9.49
N ILE A 438 7.66 9.59 9.81
CA ILE A 438 8.11 10.13 11.10
C ILE A 438 7.67 11.59 11.25
N ALA A 439 7.86 12.43 10.22
CA ALA A 439 7.45 13.82 10.27
C ALA A 439 5.93 13.98 10.47
N VAL A 440 5.12 13.22 9.73
CA VAL A 440 3.65 13.21 9.88
C VAL A 440 3.24 12.74 11.28
N SER A 441 3.90 11.70 11.81
CA SER A 441 3.63 11.17 13.15
C SER A 441 3.99 12.16 14.26
N ALA A 442 5.08 12.92 14.09
CA ALA A 442 5.47 13.99 15.01
C ALA A 442 4.44 15.13 15.00
N VAL A 443 4.01 15.58 13.82
CA VAL A 443 2.94 16.60 13.69
C VAL A 443 1.66 16.12 14.34
N LEU A 444 1.29 14.85 14.14
CA LEU A 444 0.09 14.30 14.76
C LEU A 444 0.19 14.22 16.29
N GLY A 445 1.38 13.90 16.83
CA GLY A 445 1.65 13.97 18.26
C GLY A 445 1.42 15.37 18.84
N VAL A 446 1.87 16.41 18.11
CA VAL A 446 1.60 17.82 18.45
C VAL A 446 0.11 18.12 18.43
N VAL A 447 -0.59 17.74 17.36
CA VAL A 447 -2.03 18.00 17.21
C VAL A 447 -2.84 17.31 18.31
N LEU A 448 -2.56 16.05 18.61
CA LEU A 448 -3.24 15.30 19.68
C LEU A 448 -3.03 15.94 21.04
N ALA A 449 -1.78 16.33 21.36
CA ALA A 449 -1.46 16.97 22.63
C ALA A 449 -2.13 18.35 22.75
N ALA A 450 -2.13 19.14 21.67
CA ALA A 450 -2.79 20.43 21.63
C ALA A 450 -4.31 20.31 21.84
N ILE A 451 -4.97 19.39 21.13
CA ILE A 451 -6.41 19.11 21.28
C ILE A 451 -6.74 18.69 22.71
N ALA A 452 -5.97 17.76 23.27
CA ALA A 452 -6.16 17.29 24.64
C ALA A 452 -5.95 18.38 25.69
N ALA A 453 -5.09 19.36 25.42
CA ALA A 453 -4.82 20.46 26.33
C ALA A 453 -5.88 21.57 26.28
N VAL A 454 -6.75 21.64 25.27
CA VAL A 454 -7.76 22.71 25.14
C VAL A 454 -8.66 22.77 26.38
N TYR A 455 -9.25 21.64 26.78
CA TYR A 455 -10.18 21.62 27.93
C TYR A 455 -9.51 22.02 29.26
N PRO A 456 -8.36 21.41 29.66
CA PRO A 456 -7.63 21.85 30.85
C PRO A 456 -7.18 23.30 30.80
N SER A 457 -6.74 23.79 29.64
CA SER A 457 -6.27 25.17 29.45
C SER A 457 -7.40 26.18 29.58
N LEU A 458 -8.58 25.87 29.05
CA LEU A 458 -9.80 26.67 29.27
C LEU A 458 -10.19 26.72 30.74
N LYS A 459 -10.09 25.57 31.44
CA LYS A 459 -10.33 25.52 32.87
C LYS A 459 -9.35 26.41 33.63
N ALA A 460 -8.06 26.35 33.28
CA ALA A 460 -7.00 27.19 33.85
C ALA A 460 -7.26 28.69 33.64
N ALA A 461 -7.61 29.03 32.40
CA ALA A 461 -7.89 30.40 31.99
C ALA A 461 -9.12 30.97 32.68
N ARG A 462 -10.08 30.16 33.16
CA ARG A 462 -11.30 30.65 33.83
C ARG A 462 -11.22 30.68 35.36
N LEU A 463 -10.06 30.37 35.93
CA LEU A 463 -9.88 30.40 37.39
C LEU A 463 -9.99 31.82 37.93
N ALA A 464 -10.68 31.97 39.07
CA ALA A 464 -10.86 33.24 39.75
C ALA A 464 -9.64 33.55 40.64
N PRO A 465 -8.95 34.70 40.47
CA PRO A 465 -7.75 35.04 41.25
C PRO A 465 -7.98 35.10 42.77
N MET A 466 -9.20 35.48 43.17
CA MET A 466 -9.62 35.57 44.56
C MET A 466 -9.62 34.21 45.28
N GLU A 467 -9.86 33.11 44.56
CA GLU A 467 -9.84 31.76 45.16
C GLU A 467 -8.42 31.33 45.52
N ALA A 468 -7.42 31.72 44.75
CA ALA A 468 -6.00 31.41 45.02
C ALA A 468 -5.45 32.11 46.28
N MET A 469 -6.00 33.28 46.61
CA MET A 469 -5.59 34.04 47.79
C MET A 469 -6.36 33.67 49.06
N ARG A 470 -7.52 32.99 48.93
CA ARG A 470 -8.36 32.58 50.06
C ARG A 470 -7.96 31.23 50.67
N ILE A 471 -7.13 30.45 49.97
CA ILE A 471 -6.57 29.19 50.49
C ILE A 471 -5.41 29.53 51.45
N GLN A 472 -5.77 29.79 52.71
CA GLN A 472 -4.88 29.75 53.87
C GLN A 472 -5.32 28.62 54.80
#